data_AF-A0A9D2G496-F1
#
_entry.id   AF-A0A9D2G496-F1
#
_cell.length_a   1.000
_cell.length_b   1.000
_cell.length_c   1.000
_cell.angle_alpha   90.00
_cell.angle_beta   90.00
_cell.angle_gamma   90.00
#
_symmetry.space_group_name_H-M   'P 1'
#
loop_
_entity.id
_entity.type
_entity.pdbx_description
1 polymer ?
#
loop_
_entity_poly.entity_id
_entity_poly.type
_entity_poly.pdbx_seq_one_letter_code
_entity_poly.pdbx_strand_id
1 'polypeptide(L)'
;MLNLIKKEIALCMHPTAFIFLSFAVLVFVPNYPYEVIFFFSCLSVFFCCMMTRENGDIAFSCALPVKKEHIPLAKILVVFGLQGIILLLVGIIGAVKGAVLPVEQYVNQAGISANLALVGNGAVLLGVFNLIFFPRYFKSPDKIGIPFVIGAVAVFLLIGVFIVLRWATPLYSVTLNGLNSQNIGAKTAALTIGIVIYIVLSAISCKLSMRHFQRIDV
;
A
#
# COMPACT_ATOMS: atom_id res chain seq x y z
N MET A 1 -1.90 22.42 -7.75
CA MET A 1 -2.04 21.06 -7.18
C MET A 1 -3.24 20.31 -7.72
N LEU A 2 -4.47 20.82 -7.59
CA LEU A 2 -5.68 20.11 -8.04
C LEU A 2 -5.61 19.66 -9.50
N ASN A 3 -5.11 20.52 -10.41
CA ASN A 3 -4.97 20.17 -11.83
C ASN A 3 -4.00 19.00 -12.05
N LEU A 4 -2.92 18.90 -11.27
CA LEU A 4 -1.98 17.78 -11.35
C LEU A 4 -2.61 16.49 -10.84
N ILE A 5 -3.36 16.54 -9.73
CA ILE A 5 -4.09 15.37 -9.22
C ILE A 5 -5.12 14.89 -10.26
N LYS A 6 -5.88 15.81 -10.85
CA LYS A 6 -6.83 15.47 -11.92
C LYS A 6 -6.14 14.83 -13.11
N LYS A 7 -5.00 15.38 -13.53
CA LYS A 7 -4.18 14.82 -14.61
C LYS A 7 -3.65 13.42 -14.27
N GLU A 8 -3.15 13.21 -13.05
CA GLU A 8 -2.70 11.88 -12.61
C GLU A 8 -3.83 10.85 -12.67
N ILE A 9 -5.03 11.20 -12.18
CA ILE A 9 -6.20 10.32 -12.20
C ILE A 9 -6.68 10.04 -13.63
N ALA A 10 -6.72 11.06 -14.49
CA ALA A 10 -7.30 10.95 -15.83
C ALA A 10 -6.36 10.33 -16.86
N LEU A 11 -5.05 10.59 -16.76
CA LEU A 11 -4.08 10.31 -17.83
C LEU A 11 -2.96 9.34 -17.41
N CYS A 12 -2.70 9.17 -16.11
CA CYS A 12 -1.56 8.38 -15.62
C CYS A 12 -1.96 7.07 -14.93
N MET A 13 -3.26 6.84 -14.77
CA MET A 13 -3.80 5.67 -14.09
C MET A 13 -3.82 4.45 -15.00
N HIS A 14 -3.13 3.40 -14.59
CA HIS A 14 -3.18 2.11 -15.26
C HIS A 14 -4.42 1.31 -14.79
N PRO A 15 -5.10 0.53 -15.66
CA PRO A 15 -6.27 -0.28 -15.28
C PRO A 15 -6.05 -1.21 -14.09
N THR A 16 -4.81 -1.68 -13.89
CA THR A 16 -4.43 -2.52 -12.74
C THR A 16 -4.67 -1.85 -11.40
N ALA A 17 -4.66 -0.51 -11.34
CA ALA A 17 -4.99 0.20 -10.11
C ALA A 17 -6.41 -0.09 -9.63
N PHE A 18 -7.37 -0.28 -10.53
CA PHE A 18 -8.75 -0.65 -10.18
C PHE A 18 -8.92 -2.16 -10.02
N ILE A 19 -8.26 -2.95 -10.89
CA ILE A 19 -8.31 -4.42 -10.79
C ILE A 19 -7.76 -4.88 -9.44
N PHE A 20 -6.64 -4.33 -8.97
CA PHE A 20 -6.06 -4.75 -7.70
C PHE A 20 -6.80 -4.21 -6.47
N LEU A 21 -7.70 -3.22 -6.61
CA LEU A 21 -8.63 -2.88 -5.52
C LEU A 21 -9.64 -4.01 -5.27
N SER A 22 -10.10 -4.70 -6.33
CA SER A 22 -11.05 -5.82 -6.19
C SER A 22 -10.43 -7.03 -5.48
N PHE A 23 -9.09 -7.11 -5.41
CA PHE A 23 -8.38 -8.19 -4.73
C PHE A 23 -8.54 -8.16 -3.20
N ALA A 24 -9.17 -7.13 -2.63
CA ALA A 24 -9.66 -7.18 -1.27
C ALA A 24 -10.58 -8.39 -1.01
N VAL A 25 -11.28 -8.90 -2.04
CA VAL A 25 -12.11 -10.12 -1.97
C VAL A 25 -11.29 -11.38 -1.67
N LEU A 26 -9.97 -11.38 -1.92
CA LEU A 26 -9.09 -12.53 -1.63
C LEU A 26 -9.07 -12.92 -0.15
N VAL A 27 -9.56 -12.07 0.77
CA VAL A 27 -9.78 -12.46 2.17
C VAL A 27 -10.74 -13.66 2.31
N PHE A 28 -11.60 -13.93 1.33
CA PHE A 28 -12.46 -15.11 1.29
C PHE A 28 -11.75 -16.38 0.83
N VAL A 29 -10.59 -16.28 0.18
CA VAL A 29 -9.80 -17.46 -0.17
C VAL A 29 -9.30 -18.11 1.12
N PRO A 30 -9.64 -19.38 1.39
CA PRO A 30 -9.19 -20.06 2.59
C PRO A 30 -7.67 -20.18 2.62
N ASN A 31 -7.06 -19.90 3.77
CA ASN A 31 -5.62 -20.10 3.99
C ASN A 31 -4.72 -19.43 2.95
N TYR A 32 -5.11 -18.23 2.51
CA TYR A 32 -4.27 -17.36 1.70
C TYR A 32 -3.51 -16.37 2.62
N PRO A 33 -2.23 -16.06 2.34
CA PRO A 33 -1.49 -15.04 3.07
C PRO A 33 -2.05 -13.65 2.76
N TYR A 34 -3.01 -13.18 3.56
CA TYR A 34 -3.81 -11.97 3.26
C TYR A 34 -2.96 -10.70 3.16
N GLU A 35 -1.79 -10.63 3.79
CA GLU A 35 -0.87 -9.51 3.64
C GLU A 35 -0.40 -9.30 2.18
N VAL A 36 -0.41 -10.35 1.34
CA VAL A 36 -0.06 -10.27 -0.09
C VAL A 36 -1.09 -9.45 -0.88
N ILE A 37 -2.32 -9.27 -0.38
CA ILE A 37 -3.32 -8.38 -0.99
C ILE A 37 -2.74 -6.96 -1.14
N PHE A 38 -2.03 -6.47 -0.12
CA PHE A 38 -1.43 -5.13 -0.14
C PHE A 38 -0.26 -5.03 -1.11
N PHE A 39 0.45 -6.13 -1.38
CA PHE A 39 1.51 -6.15 -2.39
C PHE A 39 0.96 -5.89 -3.81
N PHE A 40 -0.25 -6.33 -4.13
CA PHE A 40 -0.86 -6.00 -5.42
C PHE A 40 -1.10 -4.49 -5.58
N SER A 41 -1.37 -3.76 -4.49
CA SER A 41 -1.41 -2.30 -4.52
C SER A 41 -0.05 -1.71 -4.92
N CYS A 42 1.05 -2.24 -4.38
CA CYS A 42 2.42 -1.86 -4.76
C CYS A 42 2.72 -2.16 -6.24
N LEU A 43 2.27 -3.32 -6.73
CA LEU A 43 2.41 -3.70 -8.14
C LEU A 43 1.59 -2.75 -9.05
N SER A 44 0.43 -2.29 -8.58
CA SER A 44 -0.37 -1.27 -9.27
C SER A 44 0.42 0.03 -9.48
N VAL A 45 1.16 0.47 -8.46
CA VAL A 45 2.00 1.67 -8.50
C VAL A 45 3.09 1.52 -9.55
N PHE A 46 3.71 0.33 -9.62
CA PHE A 46 4.71 0.02 -10.64
C PHE A 46 4.15 0.17 -12.06
N PHE A 47 2.98 -0.41 -12.35
CA PHE A 47 2.36 -0.27 -13.67
C PHE A 47 1.96 1.17 -14.00
N CYS A 48 1.40 1.92 -13.05
CA CYS A 48 1.09 3.34 -13.26
C CYS A 48 2.37 4.14 -13.59
N CYS A 49 3.45 3.94 -12.83
CA CYS A 49 4.70 4.65 -13.06
C CYS A 49 5.39 4.20 -14.37
N MET A 50 5.29 2.93 -14.74
CA MET A 50 5.80 2.41 -16.01
C MET A 50 5.07 3.07 -17.18
N MET A 51 3.73 3.09 -17.15
CA MET A 51 2.92 3.74 -18.17
C MET A 51 3.27 5.24 -18.30
N THR A 52 3.51 5.94 -17.18
CA THR A 52 3.94 7.34 -17.25
C THR A 52 5.32 7.53 -17.87
N ARG A 53 6.24 6.56 -17.71
CA ARG A 53 7.53 6.57 -18.39
C ARG A 53 7.35 6.39 -19.90
N GLU A 54 6.59 5.37 -20.32
CA GLU A 54 6.35 5.09 -21.74
C GLU A 54 5.65 6.24 -22.47
N ASN A 55 4.77 6.96 -21.77
CA ASN A 55 4.04 8.09 -22.32
C ASN A 55 4.82 9.43 -22.24
N GLY A 56 6.05 9.46 -21.73
CA GLY A 56 6.84 10.69 -21.59
C GLY A 56 6.23 11.73 -20.63
N ASP A 57 5.41 11.27 -19.68
CA ASP A 57 4.55 12.11 -18.85
C ASP A 57 5.32 13.14 -18.00
N ILE A 58 6.50 12.74 -17.52
CA ILE A 58 7.36 13.60 -16.69
C ILE A 58 7.91 14.76 -17.51
N ALA A 59 8.40 14.51 -18.73
CA ALA A 59 8.90 15.55 -19.62
C ALA A 59 7.78 16.55 -19.98
N PHE A 60 6.60 16.03 -20.33
CA PHE A 60 5.42 16.86 -20.56
C PHE A 60 5.06 17.70 -19.34
N SER A 61 5.02 17.10 -18.15
CA SER A 61 4.65 17.78 -16.91
C SER A 61 5.65 18.88 -16.51
N CYS A 62 6.94 18.71 -16.82
CA CYS A 62 7.98 19.71 -16.58
C CYS A 62 7.86 20.93 -17.50
N ALA A 63 7.24 20.80 -18.68
CA ALA A 63 6.99 21.91 -19.60
C ALA A 63 5.76 22.76 -19.22
N LEU A 64 4.89 22.23 -18.35
CA LEU A 64 3.72 22.96 -17.87
C LEU A 64 4.12 24.06 -16.86
N PRO A 65 3.32 25.14 -16.72
CA PRO A 65 3.57 26.21 -15.74
C PRO A 65 3.21 25.76 -14.31
N VAL A 66 3.89 24.73 -13.81
CA VAL A 66 3.71 24.14 -12.47
C VAL A 66 5.05 24.04 -11.76
N LYS A 67 5.03 24.05 -10.42
CA LYS A 67 6.25 23.78 -9.65
C LYS A 67 6.69 22.34 -9.88
N LYS A 68 7.96 22.13 -10.22
CA LYS A 68 8.56 20.82 -10.46
C LYS A 68 8.34 19.84 -9.30
N GLU A 69 8.48 20.31 -8.06
CA GLU A 69 8.23 19.52 -6.84
C GLU A 69 6.78 19.02 -6.69
N HIS A 70 5.82 19.66 -7.34
CA HIS A 70 4.42 19.25 -7.27
C HIS A 70 4.11 18.02 -8.12
N ILE A 71 4.96 17.68 -9.10
CA ILE A 71 4.80 16.50 -9.96
C ILE A 71 4.88 15.21 -9.13
N PRO A 72 5.97 14.95 -8.37
CA PRO A 72 6.03 13.77 -7.51
C PRO A 72 4.96 13.77 -6.42
N LEU A 73 4.67 14.94 -5.84
CA LEU A 73 3.67 15.06 -4.80
C LEU A 73 2.27 14.63 -5.31
N ALA A 74 1.86 15.09 -6.49
CA ALA A 74 0.56 14.73 -7.05
C ALA A 74 0.42 13.22 -7.27
N LYS A 75 1.45 12.58 -7.83
CA LYS A 75 1.45 11.13 -8.05
C LYS A 75 1.35 10.35 -6.73
N ILE A 76 2.15 10.73 -5.74
CA ILE A 76 2.14 10.06 -4.43
C ILE A 76 0.80 10.26 -3.72
N LEU A 77 0.16 11.44 -3.83
CA LEU A 77 -1.16 11.68 -3.24
C LEU A 77 -2.26 10.81 -3.88
N VAL A 78 -2.23 10.61 -5.20
CA VAL A 78 -3.17 9.70 -5.88
C VAL A 78 -2.96 8.25 -5.41
N VAL A 79 -1.71 7.81 -5.34
CA VAL A 79 -1.38 6.47 -4.81
C VAL A 79 -1.80 6.33 -3.36
N PHE A 80 -1.57 7.34 -2.52
CA PHE A 80 -1.97 7.34 -1.12
C PHE A 80 -3.49 7.17 -0.97
N GLY A 81 -4.27 7.81 -1.86
CA GLY A 81 -5.72 7.64 -1.93
C GLY A 81 -6.13 6.21 -2.30
N LEU A 82 -5.54 5.63 -3.36
CA LEU A 82 -5.82 4.25 -3.77
C LEU A 82 -5.43 3.23 -2.70
N GLN A 83 -4.29 3.44 -2.05
CA GLN A 83 -3.83 2.64 -0.91
C GLN A 83 -4.77 2.76 0.30
N GLY A 84 -5.32 3.95 0.55
CA GLY A 84 -6.38 4.14 1.54
C GLY A 84 -7.66 3.37 1.20
N ILE A 85 -8.05 3.35 -0.08
CA ILE A 85 -9.22 2.59 -0.55
C ILE A 85 -9.01 1.09 -0.35
N ILE A 86 -7.85 0.51 -0.70
CA ILE A 86 -7.63 -0.92 -0.48
C ILE A 86 -7.63 -1.28 1.02
N LEU A 87 -7.05 -0.45 1.88
CA LEU A 87 -7.09 -0.66 3.33
C LEU A 87 -8.54 -0.68 3.84
N LEU A 88 -9.36 0.26 3.39
CA LEU A 88 -10.78 0.33 3.71
C LEU A 88 -11.53 -0.90 3.19
N LEU A 89 -11.34 -1.28 1.92
CA LEU A 89 -12.00 -2.43 1.31
C LEU A 89 -11.62 -3.74 2.03
N VAL A 90 -10.35 -3.96 2.35
CA VAL A 90 -9.92 -5.15 3.11
C VAL A 90 -10.57 -5.16 4.51
N GLY A 91 -10.68 -4.01 5.17
CA GLY A 91 -11.37 -3.89 6.46
C GLY A 91 -12.87 -4.23 6.37
N ILE A 92 -13.57 -3.67 5.38
CA ILE A 92 -15.00 -3.91 5.16
C ILE A 92 -15.25 -5.38 4.80
N ILE A 93 -14.54 -5.91 3.80
CA ILE A 93 -14.73 -7.29 3.32
C ILE A 93 -14.30 -8.29 4.40
N GLY A 94 -13.25 -8.00 5.18
CA GLY A 94 -12.88 -8.79 6.35
C GLY A 94 -13.97 -8.81 7.43
N ALA A 95 -14.65 -7.69 7.68
CA ALA A 95 -15.80 -7.64 8.57
C ALA A 95 -17.00 -8.45 8.03
N VAL A 96 -17.29 -8.34 6.73
CA VAL A 96 -18.32 -9.15 6.06
C VAL A 96 -18.00 -10.64 6.19
N LYS A 97 -16.75 -11.05 5.94
CA LYS A 97 -16.31 -12.43 6.15
C LYS A 97 -16.61 -12.92 7.57
N GLY A 98 -16.33 -12.10 8.58
CA GLY A 98 -16.59 -12.43 9.98
C GLY A 98 -18.06 -12.48 10.36
N ALA A 99 -18.94 -11.83 9.60
CA ALA A 99 -20.39 -11.86 9.81
C ALA A 99 -21.07 -13.04 9.11
N VAL A 100 -20.51 -13.51 7.99
CA VAL A 100 -21.16 -14.52 7.12
C VAL A 100 -20.61 -15.93 7.35
N LEU A 101 -19.34 -16.07 7.74
CA LEU A 101 -18.72 -17.39 7.95
C LEU A 101 -18.70 -17.80 9.43
N PRO A 102 -18.77 -19.11 9.72
CA PRO A 102 -18.53 -19.65 11.06
C PRO A 102 -17.14 -19.25 11.60
N VAL A 103 -17.03 -19.21 12.93
CA VAL A 103 -15.80 -18.78 13.63
C VAL A 103 -14.59 -19.61 13.21
N GLU A 104 -14.74 -20.93 13.01
CA GLU A 104 -13.62 -21.79 12.61
C GLU A 104 -13.08 -21.44 11.23
N GLN A 105 -13.95 -21.04 10.30
CA GLN A 105 -13.59 -20.66 8.92
C GLN A 105 -13.06 -19.22 8.80
N TYR A 106 -13.24 -18.42 9.84
CA TYR A 106 -12.67 -17.07 9.92
C TYR A 106 -11.17 -17.09 10.28
N VAL A 107 -10.72 -18.11 11.01
CA VAL A 107 -9.31 -18.25 11.41
C VAL A 107 -8.47 -18.61 10.18
N ASN A 108 -7.45 -17.80 9.92
CA ASN A 108 -6.50 -18.04 8.82
C ASN A 108 -5.30 -18.85 9.33
N GLN A 109 -4.94 -19.92 8.62
CA GLN A 109 -3.71 -20.70 8.91
C GLN A 109 -2.49 -20.15 8.17
N ALA A 110 -2.67 -19.36 7.10
CA ALA A 110 -1.54 -18.79 6.35
C ALA A 110 -1.06 -17.44 6.89
N GLY A 111 -1.60 -16.96 8.00
CA GLY A 111 -1.29 -15.64 8.56
C GLY A 111 -2.31 -15.19 9.59
N ILE A 112 -2.44 -13.88 9.76
CA ILE A 112 -3.46 -13.31 10.63
C ILE A 112 -4.84 -13.39 9.94
N SER A 113 -5.90 -13.49 10.72
CA SER A 113 -7.29 -13.41 10.23
C SER A 113 -7.60 -12.06 9.59
N ALA A 114 -8.63 -12.02 8.74
CA ALA A 114 -9.07 -10.83 8.02
C ALA A 114 -9.78 -9.80 8.93
N ASN A 115 -9.02 -9.22 9.86
CA ASN A 115 -9.48 -8.39 10.97
C ASN A 115 -8.79 -7.01 10.99
N LEU A 116 -9.03 -6.17 11.99
CA LEU A 116 -8.44 -4.81 12.04
C LEU A 116 -6.90 -4.83 12.12
N ALA A 117 -6.31 -5.86 12.75
CA ALA A 117 -4.85 -5.99 12.81
C ALA A 117 -4.24 -6.32 11.44
N LEU A 118 -4.93 -7.07 10.57
CA LEU A 118 -4.52 -7.25 9.17
C LEU A 118 -4.43 -5.92 8.44
N VAL A 119 -5.44 -5.05 8.60
CA VAL A 119 -5.44 -3.72 7.97
C VAL A 119 -4.29 -2.86 8.51
N GLY A 120 -4.01 -2.95 9.82
CA GLY A 120 -2.84 -2.33 10.44
C GLY A 120 -1.51 -2.82 9.83
N ASN A 121 -1.32 -4.14 9.70
CA ASN A 121 -0.15 -4.72 9.03
C ASN A 121 -0.03 -4.23 7.59
N GLY A 122 -1.15 -4.20 6.85
CA GLY A 122 -1.22 -3.67 5.49
C GLY A 122 -0.77 -2.23 5.39
N ALA A 123 -1.20 -1.37 6.31
CA ALA A 123 -0.79 0.02 6.36
C ALA A 123 0.72 0.16 6.54
N VAL A 124 1.33 -0.67 7.42
CA VAL A 124 2.79 -0.71 7.58
C VAL A 124 3.48 -1.13 6.27
N LEU A 125 3.01 -2.20 5.61
CA LEU A 125 3.58 -2.69 4.34
C LEU A 125 3.57 -1.60 3.27
N LEU A 126 2.44 -0.93 3.08
CA LEU A 126 2.28 0.14 2.09
C LEU A 126 3.15 1.35 2.43
N GLY A 127 3.28 1.70 3.72
CA GLY A 127 4.13 2.81 4.17
C GLY A 127 5.60 2.55 3.91
N VAL A 128 6.08 1.34 4.22
CA VAL A 128 7.45 0.90 3.95
C VAL A 128 7.73 0.91 2.45
N PHE A 129 6.80 0.36 1.64
CA PHE A 129 6.92 0.40 0.19
C PHE A 129 7.03 1.84 -0.32
N ASN A 130 6.14 2.74 0.11
CA ASN A 130 6.14 4.14 -0.31
C ASN A 130 7.46 4.83 0.01
N LEU A 131 7.99 4.63 1.22
CA LEU A 131 9.27 5.22 1.63
C LEU A 131 10.45 4.69 0.80
N ILE A 132 10.41 3.43 0.40
CA ILE A 132 11.50 2.81 -0.37
C ILE A 132 11.41 3.19 -1.85
N PHE A 133 10.22 3.00 -2.43
CA PHE A 133 9.98 3.09 -3.86
C PHE A 133 10.05 4.53 -4.37
N PHE A 134 9.21 5.43 -3.88
CA PHE A 134 9.05 6.75 -4.49
C PHE A 134 10.32 7.61 -4.44
N PRO A 135 11.06 7.73 -3.32
CA PRO A 135 12.27 8.55 -3.30
C PRO A 135 13.34 8.03 -4.26
N ARG A 136 13.39 6.72 -4.51
CA ARG A 136 14.32 6.10 -5.46
C ARG A 136 13.83 6.27 -6.90
N TYR A 137 12.53 6.08 -7.15
CA TYR A 137 11.92 6.32 -8.45
C TYR A 137 12.14 7.76 -8.91
N PHE A 138 11.83 8.75 -8.07
CA PHE A 138 11.99 10.16 -8.41
C PHE A 138 13.45 10.66 -8.42
N LYS A 139 14.41 9.81 -8.05
CA LYS A 139 15.85 10.06 -8.28
C LYS A 139 16.28 9.63 -9.69
N SER A 140 15.60 8.68 -10.31
CA SER A 140 15.90 8.19 -11.66
C SER A 140 14.64 7.60 -12.31
N PRO A 141 13.70 8.44 -12.78
CA PRO A 141 12.38 7.98 -13.24
C PRO A 141 12.41 6.96 -14.38
N ASP A 142 13.45 6.97 -15.21
CA ASP A 142 13.61 6.02 -16.32
C ASP A 142 13.86 4.58 -15.84
N LYS A 143 14.43 4.43 -14.63
CA LYS A 143 14.86 3.15 -14.05
C LYS A 143 13.86 2.62 -13.02
N ILE A 144 12.60 2.50 -13.39
CA ILE A 144 11.52 2.08 -12.49
C ILE A 144 11.69 0.68 -11.87
N GLY A 145 12.31 -0.26 -12.60
CA GLY A 145 12.41 -1.67 -12.17
C GLY A 145 13.21 -1.85 -10.87
N ILE A 146 14.35 -1.17 -10.72
CA ILE A 146 15.24 -1.33 -9.55
C ILE A 146 14.56 -0.84 -8.26
N PRO A 147 14.00 0.38 -8.18
CA PRO A 147 13.21 0.83 -7.03
C PRO A 147 12.08 -0.14 -6.67
N PHE A 148 11.39 -0.68 -7.67
CA PHE A 148 10.30 -1.63 -7.44
C PHE A 148 10.80 -2.94 -6.82
N VAL A 149 11.84 -3.56 -7.38
CA VAL A 149 12.41 -4.82 -6.85
C VAL A 149 12.87 -4.64 -5.41
N ILE A 150 13.56 -3.55 -5.09
CA ILE A 150 14.00 -3.26 -3.71
C ILE A 150 12.79 -3.11 -2.78
N GLY A 151 11.77 -2.37 -3.21
CA GLY A 151 10.52 -2.21 -2.45
C GLY A 151 9.77 -3.54 -2.26
N ALA A 152 9.67 -4.35 -3.30
CA ALA A 152 9.03 -5.66 -3.29
C ALA A 152 9.73 -6.62 -2.32
N VAL A 153 11.07 -6.71 -2.39
CA VAL A 153 11.86 -7.53 -1.46
C VAL A 153 11.62 -7.10 -0.01
N ALA A 154 11.64 -5.79 0.27
CA ALA A 154 11.37 -5.29 1.62
C ALA A 154 9.96 -5.63 2.11
N VAL A 155 8.95 -5.50 1.24
CA VAL A 155 7.56 -5.86 1.54
C VAL A 155 7.44 -7.36 1.83
N PHE A 156 8.00 -8.24 0.99
CA PHE A 156 7.92 -9.69 1.21
C PHE A 156 8.68 -10.15 2.46
N LEU A 157 9.82 -9.54 2.77
CA LEU A 157 10.51 -9.80 4.04
C LEU A 157 9.63 -9.42 5.23
N LEU A 158 8.95 -8.28 5.17
CA LEU A 158 8.05 -7.83 6.23
C LEU A 158 6.79 -8.71 6.34
N ILE A 159 6.24 -9.20 5.22
CA ILE A 159 5.19 -10.23 5.21
C ILE A 159 5.68 -11.50 5.94
N GLY A 160 6.90 -11.95 5.63
CA GLY A 160 7.53 -13.08 6.31
C GLY A 160 7.63 -12.85 7.82
N VAL A 161 8.01 -11.65 8.26
CA VAL A 161 8.03 -11.27 9.68
C VAL A 161 6.64 -11.37 10.30
N PHE A 162 5.59 -10.85 9.67
CA PHE A 162 4.22 -10.95 10.20
C PHE A 162 3.74 -12.41 10.31
N ILE A 163 4.06 -13.24 9.32
CA ILE A 163 3.75 -14.68 9.36
C ILE A 163 4.51 -15.36 10.50
N VAL A 164 5.79 -15.06 10.69
CA VAL A 164 6.56 -15.59 11.82
C VAL A 164 5.96 -15.14 13.15
N LEU A 165 5.63 -13.86 13.30
CA LEU A 165 5.03 -13.32 14.52
C LEU A 165 3.70 -14.00 14.86
N ARG A 166 2.87 -14.29 13.85
CA ARG A 166 1.60 -15.04 13.96
C ARG A 166 1.76 -16.39 14.64
N TRP A 167 2.91 -17.04 14.48
CA TRP A 167 3.17 -18.37 15.06
C TRP A 167 4.09 -18.32 16.28
N ALA A 168 4.96 -17.32 16.38
CA ALA A 168 5.97 -17.22 17.42
C ALA A 168 5.51 -16.49 18.69
N THR A 169 4.49 -15.63 18.61
CA THR A 169 4.14 -14.73 19.73
C THR A 169 2.67 -14.80 20.15
N PRO A 170 2.34 -14.87 21.46
CA PRO A 170 0.95 -14.82 21.95
C PRO A 170 0.19 -13.55 21.54
N LEU A 171 0.91 -12.44 21.37
CA LEU A 171 0.35 -11.19 20.89
C LEU A 171 -0.29 -11.37 19.51
N TYR A 172 0.43 -11.93 18.54
CA TYR A 172 -0.09 -12.13 17.19
C TYR A 172 -0.88 -13.42 17.01
N SER A 173 -0.67 -14.44 17.84
CA SER A 173 -1.38 -15.72 17.71
C SER A 173 -2.75 -15.73 18.39
N VAL A 174 -2.91 -15.00 19.49
CA VAL A 174 -4.13 -14.98 20.31
C VAL A 174 -4.74 -13.58 20.37
N THR A 175 -3.96 -12.57 20.75
CA THR A 175 -4.53 -11.25 21.08
C THR A 175 -5.01 -10.50 19.84
N LEU A 176 -4.18 -10.45 18.80
CA LEU A 176 -4.46 -9.73 17.55
C LEU A 176 -5.18 -10.60 16.50
N ASN A 177 -5.35 -11.90 16.75
CA ASN A 177 -5.92 -12.83 15.77
C ASN A 177 -7.40 -13.14 16.04
N GLY A 178 -8.09 -13.76 15.07
CA GLY A 178 -9.51 -14.11 15.19
C GLY A 178 -10.45 -12.90 15.05
N LEU A 179 -11.74 -13.10 15.35
CA LEU A 179 -12.83 -12.15 15.08
C LEU A 179 -12.62 -10.79 15.75
N ASN A 180 -13.03 -9.70 15.10
CA ASN A 180 -12.90 -8.33 15.63
C ASN A 180 -13.63 -8.11 16.97
N SER A 181 -14.68 -8.88 17.26
CA SER A 181 -15.42 -8.80 18.54
C SER A 181 -14.57 -9.24 19.75
N GLN A 182 -13.53 -10.04 19.53
CA GLN A 182 -12.59 -10.48 20.55
C GLN A 182 -11.38 -9.55 20.58
N ASN A 183 -10.95 -9.09 21.76
CA ASN A 183 -9.78 -8.21 21.93
C ASN A 183 -9.82 -6.95 21.04
N ILE A 184 -11.01 -6.38 20.84
CA ILE A 184 -11.22 -5.23 19.95
C ILE A 184 -10.27 -4.08 20.26
N GLY A 185 -10.02 -3.77 21.54
CA GLY A 185 -9.11 -2.70 21.94
C GLY A 185 -7.69 -2.89 21.41
N ALA A 186 -7.14 -4.11 21.51
CA ALA A 186 -5.81 -4.42 21.00
C ALA A 186 -5.74 -4.36 19.47
N LYS A 187 -6.77 -4.86 18.78
CA LYS A 187 -6.86 -4.84 17.31
C LYS A 187 -7.03 -3.42 16.76
N THR A 188 -7.82 -2.59 17.43
CA THR A 188 -7.95 -1.16 17.12
C THR A 188 -6.63 -0.42 17.37
N ALA A 189 -5.93 -0.70 18.47
CA ALA A 189 -4.62 -0.12 18.73
C ALA A 189 -3.60 -0.50 17.63
N ALA A 190 -3.56 -1.78 17.22
CA ALA A 190 -2.71 -2.25 16.13
C ALA A 190 -3.04 -1.55 14.80
N LEU A 191 -4.33 -1.37 14.48
CA LEU A 191 -4.78 -0.60 13.32
C LEU A 191 -4.29 0.85 13.40
N THR A 192 -4.53 1.53 14.52
CA THR A 192 -4.14 2.94 14.70
C THR A 192 -2.63 3.11 14.55
N ILE A 193 -1.83 2.24 15.17
CA ILE A 193 -0.37 2.26 15.05
C ILE A 193 0.05 2.07 13.58
N GLY A 194 -0.53 1.08 12.88
CA GLY A 194 -0.24 0.83 11.47
C GLY A 194 -0.57 2.03 10.57
N ILE A 195 -1.71 2.69 10.79
CA ILE A 195 -2.13 3.88 10.05
C ILE A 195 -1.20 5.08 10.34
N VAL A 196 -0.79 5.29 11.60
CA VAL A 196 0.17 6.33 11.95
C VAL A 196 1.50 6.09 11.26
N ILE A 197 2.01 4.86 11.27
CA ILE A 197 3.24 4.48 10.55
C ILE A 197 3.08 4.76 9.05
N TYR A 198 1.97 4.33 8.45
CA TYR A 198 1.68 4.56 7.04
C TYR A 198 1.70 6.05 6.65
N ILE A 199 1.04 6.90 7.44
CA ILE A 199 0.97 8.34 7.21
C ILE A 199 2.37 8.97 7.34
N VAL A 200 3.10 8.63 8.41
CA VAL A 200 4.45 9.18 8.66
C VAL A 200 5.42 8.78 7.55
N LEU A 201 5.48 7.49 7.21
CA LEU A 201 6.38 7.00 6.15
C LEU A 201 6.02 7.59 4.78
N SER A 202 4.73 7.73 4.48
CA SER A 202 4.26 8.36 3.23
C SER A 202 4.56 9.85 3.18
N ALA A 203 4.41 10.58 4.29
CA ALA A 203 4.77 12.00 4.37
C ALA A 203 6.28 12.23 4.18
N ILE A 204 7.11 11.38 4.79
CA ILE A 204 8.56 11.39 4.56
C ILE A 204 8.87 11.08 3.09
N SER A 205 8.19 10.08 2.52
CA SER A 205 8.33 9.70 1.11
C SER A 205 8.03 10.87 0.17
N CYS A 206 6.95 11.61 0.40
CA CYS A 206 6.63 12.84 -0.35
C CYS A 206 7.78 13.84 -0.27
N LYS A 207 8.25 14.16 0.94
CA LYS A 207 9.31 15.16 1.15
C LYS A 207 10.62 14.78 0.47
N LEU A 208 11.02 13.51 0.56
CA LEU A 208 12.24 13.02 -0.08
C LEU A 208 12.11 12.99 -1.61
N SER A 209 10.96 12.55 -2.12
CA SER A 209 10.69 12.48 -3.56
C SER A 209 10.71 13.87 -4.21
N MET A 210 10.07 14.86 -3.59
CA MET A 210 10.12 16.26 -4.04
C MET A 210 11.57 16.78 -4.11
N ARG A 211 12.35 16.54 -3.05
CA ARG A 211 13.76 16.98 -2.97
C ARG A 211 14.66 16.30 -4.00
N HIS A 212 14.50 14.99 -4.22
CA HIS A 212 15.29 14.28 -5.23
C HIS A 212 14.92 14.72 -6.64
N PHE A 213 13.62 14.88 -6.91
CA PHE A 213 13.13 15.29 -8.22
C PHE A 213 13.53 16.72 -8.61
N GLN A 214 13.74 17.62 -7.64
CA GLN A 214 14.26 18.95 -7.91
C GLN A 214 15.69 18.93 -8.47
N ARG A 215 16.49 17.92 -8.11
CA ARG A 215 17.92 17.83 -8.46
C ARG A 215 18.19 17.12 -9.79
N ILE A 216 17.20 16.48 -10.38
CA ILE A 216 17.37 15.85 -11.68
C ILE A 216 17.14 16.88 -12.78
N ASP A 217 17.97 16.91 -13.80
CA ASP A 217 17.66 17.64 -15.03
C ASP A 217 16.81 16.72 -15.92
N VAL A 218 15.63 17.22 -16.30
CA VAL A 218 14.61 16.51 -17.08
C VAL A 218 14.51 17.18 -18.43
#